data_AF-A0A7W0NAP4-F1
#
_entry.id   AF-A0A7W0NAP4-F1
#
_cell.length_a   1.000
_cell.length_b   1.000
_cell.length_c   1.000
_cell.angle_alpha   90.00
_cell.angle_beta   90.00
_cell.angle_gamma   90.00
#
_symmetry.space_group_name_H-M   'P 1'
#
loop_
_entity.id
_entity.type
_entity.pdbx_description
1 polymer ?
#
loop_
_entity_poly.entity_id
_entity_poly.type
_entity_poly.pdbx_seq_one_letter_code
_entity_poly.pdbx_strand_id
1 'polypeptide(L)'
;VRTGVEAYRRRFGRDPKAIWLPECAYRAAVIEEESGNSVRRPGLESFLASQGIRVFFSETHTVDGGRPVGKAAGEAIGPYGSVTRRYAVDLTTAEQNEPGTTYRPYWVGDAPGEVAVLGRNNRTGQQVWSGTYGYPGDEWYREFHRKDGVSGMQYWRVGGPEIDLGDKPHYEPKIAAERTRVHAEHYAGLVEELLTTHARETGQSGVIASNYDTELFGHWWFEGVDWLKGVLRRLARSDAVELTTASAIIETHPPVQVMILPESSWGSGGGHFTWLNVDTQWMWPQIHAAELRMESLVAASPNASGDTATVLNQAARELLLLQSSDWPFLVTTGQAKEYASQRFIEHLERFNQLANMAGRGAELTEEDHALLAGLMERDNPFPAIDYRVFAERQGSAAEMSITTS
;
A
#
# COMPACT_ATOMS: atom_id res chain seq x y z
N VAL A 1 8.75 -0.79 6.71
CA VAL A 1 7.67 -1.13 7.68
C VAL A 1 7.91 -0.51 9.06
N ARG A 2 8.98 -0.87 9.78
CA ARG A 2 9.22 -0.39 11.17
C ARG A 2 9.21 1.14 11.32
N THR A 3 9.84 1.88 10.41
CA THR A 3 9.80 3.36 10.41
C THR A 3 8.37 3.90 10.35
N GLY A 4 7.49 3.25 9.58
CA GLY A 4 6.06 3.60 9.52
C GLY A 4 5.32 3.29 10.81
N VAL A 5 5.63 2.16 11.47
CA VAL A 5 5.06 1.80 12.78
C VAL A 5 5.45 2.82 13.85
N GLU A 6 6.72 3.21 13.91
CA GLU A 6 7.19 4.22 14.86
C GLU A 6 6.58 5.60 14.58
N ALA A 7 6.50 6.00 13.30
CA ALA A 7 5.84 7.25 12.92
C ALA A 7 4.36 7.26 13.34
N TYR A 8 3.65 6.14 13.15
CA TYR A 8 2.27 5.97 13.61
C TYR A 8 2.18 6.09 15.13
N ARG A 9 3.03 5.37 15.87
CA ARG A 9 3.03 5.38 17.34
C ARG A 9 3.26 6.79 17.89
N ARG A 10 4.22 7.52 17.33
CA ARG A 10 4.48 8.92 17.71
C ARG A 10 3.28 9.84 17.46
N ARG A 11 2.51 9.61 16.39
CA ARG A 11 1.37 10.46 16.01
C ARG A 11 0.08 10.11 16.76
N PHE A 12 -0.16 8.83 17.03
CA PHE A 12 -1.43 8.31 17.55
C PHE A 12 -1.34 7.73 18.97
N GLY A 13 -0.14 7.60 19.55
CA GLY A 13 0.07 7.13 20.91
C GLY A 13 -0.22 5.63 21.15
N ARG A 14 -0.29 4.83 20.08
CA ARG A 14 -0.59 3.39 20.14
C ARG A 14 0.02 2.65 18.94
N ASP A 15 0.14 1.33 19.03
CA ASP A 15 0.61 0.51 17.92
C ASP A 15 -0.45 0.39 16.80
N PRO A 16 -0.04 0.47 15.52
CA PRO A 16 -0.94 0.17 14.41
C PRO A 16 -1.24 -1.33 14.37
N LYS A 17 -2.50 -1.68 14.09
CA LYS A 17 -2.93 -3.07 13.88
C LYS A 17 -3.18 -3.41 12.41
N ALA A 18 -3.25 -2.40 11.55
CA ALA A 18 -3.56 -2.54 10.14
C ALA A 18 -2.55 -1.75 9.31
N ILE A 19 -2.27 -2.21 8.09
CA ILE A 19 -1.40 -1.49 7.16
C ILE A 19 -2.02 -1.46 5.75
N TRP A 20 -1.84 -0.33 5.08
CA TRP A 20 -1.96 -0.26 3.63
C TRP A 20 -0.60 -0.60 3.03
N LEU A 21 -0.49 -1.76 2.37
CA LEU A 21 0.71 -2.02 1.57
C LEU A 21 0.73 -1.02 0.41
N PRO A 22 1.84 -0.32 0.14
CA PRO A 22 1.94 0.57 -0.99
C PRO A 22 1.43 -0.13 -2.24
N GLU A 23 0.43 0.45 -2.88
CA GLU A 23 -0.16 -0.05 -4.13
C GLU A 23 -0.82 -1.44 -4.05
N CYS A 24 -1.21 -1.86 -2.84
CA CYS A 24 -1.57 -3.26 -2.56
C CYS A 24 -0.52 -4.27 -3.08
N ALA A 25 0.73 -3.84 -3.24
CA ALA A 25 1.78 -4.66 -3.82
C ALA A 25 2.18 -5.77 -2.83
N TYR A 26 2.01 -7.02 -3.26
CA TYR A 26 2.24 -8.19 -2.42
C TYR A 26 3.14 -9.20 -3.13
N ARG A 27 4.00 -9.86 -2.34
CA ARG A 27 4.82 -11.00 -2.75
C ARG A 27 4.81 -12.07 -1.66
N ALA A 28 4.43 -13.29 -2.03
CA ALA A 28 4.55 -14.48 -1.17
C ALA A 28 6.01 -14.90 -1.00
N ALA A 29 6.31 -15.79 -0.05
CA ALA A 29 7.66 -16.31 0.14
C ALA A 29 8.25 -16.90 -1.16
N VAL A 30 9.54 -16.66 -1.40
CA VAL A 30 10.27 -17.20 -2.56
C VAL A 30 11.58 -17.83 -2.09
N ILE A 31 12.04 -18.85 -2.83
CA ILE A 31 13.39 -19.39 -2.68
C ILE A 31 14.20 -18.86 -3.84
N GLU A 32 15.29 -18.15 -3.53
CA GLU A 32 16.23 -17.63 -4.50
C GLU A 32 17.53 -18.44 -4.45
N GLU A 33 18.08 -18.76 -5.61
CA GLU A 33 19.41 -19.37 -5.71
C GLU A 33 20.44 -18.27 -5.93
N GLU A 34 21.26 -18.02 -4.91
CA GLU A 34 22.38 -17.08 -4.98
C GLU A 34 23.69 -17.84 -4.80
N SER A 35 24.54 -17.82 -5.83
CA SER A 35 25.91 -18.37 -5.80
C SER A 35 26.00 -19.83 -5.30
N GLY A 36 24.98 -20.65 -5.61
CA GLY A 36 24.92 -22.07 -5.20
C GLY A 36 24.27 -22.32 -3.83
N ASN A 37 23.82 -21.27 -3.13
CA ASN A 37 23.04 -21.38 -1.90
C ASN A 37 21.58 -21.00 -2.15
N SER A 38 20.64 -21.75 -1.57
CA SER A 38 19.22 -21.41 -1.59
C SER A 38 18.89 -20.50 -0.40
N VAL A 39 18.51 -19.25 -0.66
CA VAL A 39 18.05 -18.30 0.35
C VAL A 39 16.54 -18.18 0.26
N ARG A 40 15.84 -18.52 1.35
CA ARG A 40 14.39 -18.34 1.45
C ARG A 40 14.07 -16.90 1.85
N ARG A 41 13.50 -16.10 0.94
CA ARG A 41 12.98 -14.76 1.27
C ARG A 41 11.54 -14.87 1.81
N PRO A 42 11.28 -14.54 3.09
CA PRO A 42 9.94 -14.62 3.69
C PRO A 42 8.91 -13.81 2.92
N GLY A 43 7.64 -14.20 2.96
CA GLY A 43 6.55 -13.38 2.40
C GLY A 43 6.42 -12.04 3.13
N LEU A 44 5.81 -11.04 2.49
CA LEU A 44 5.65 -9.72 3.11
C LEU A 44 4.90 -9.79 4.45
N GLU A 45 3.94 -10.70 4.57
CA GLU A 45 3.18 -10.98 5.78
C GLU A 45 4.07 -11.34 6.98
N SER A 46 5.22 -11.98 6.76
CA SER A 46 6.17 -12.29 7.85
C SER A 46 6.79 -11.02 8.44
N PHE A 47 7.10 -10.03 7.59
CA PHE A 47 7.61 -8.72 8.04
C PHE A 47 6.53 -7.86 8.70
N LEU A 48 5.26 -8.08 8.35
CA LEU A 48 4.12 -7.44 9.00
C LEU A 48 3.88 -8.04 10.39
N ALA A 49 3.90 -9.38 10.49
CA ALA A 49 3.73 -10.13 11.74
C ALA A 49 4.77 -9.72 12.79
N SER A 50 6.05 -9.60 12.40
CA SER A 50 7.12 -9.20 13.31
C SER A 50 6.99 -7.78 13.85
N GLN A 51 6.11 -6.97 13.27
CA GLN A 51 5.80 -5.61 13.73
C GLN A 51 4.42 -5.50 14.40
N GLY A 52 3.75 -6.62 14.67
CA GLY A 52 2.43 -6.67 15.31
C GLY A 52 1.26 -6.21 14.42
N ILE A 53 1.50 -6.03 13.12
CA ILE A 53 0.44 -5.73 12.16
C ILE A 53 -0.41 -7.01 11.96
N ARG A 54 -1.73 -6.86 12.01
CA ARG A 54 -2.69 -7.99 11.97
C ARG A 54 -3.48 -8.08 10.68
N VAL A 55 -3.57 -6.99 9.90
CA VAL A 55 -4.37 -6.97 8.68
C VAL A 55 -3.79 -6.03 7.62
N PHE A 56 -3.88 -6.45 6.36
CA PHE A 56 -3.64 -5.62 5.19
C PHE A 56 -4.72 -5.84 4.13
N PHE A 57 -4.63 -5.10 3.02
CA PHE A 57 -5.60 -5.13 1.93
C PHE A 57 -4.98 -5.61 0.63
N SER A 58 -5.77 -6.27 -0.21
CA SER A 58 -5.35 -6.71 -1.54
C SER A 58 -6.45 -6.51 -2.57
N GLU A 59 -6.09 -6.55 -3.86
CA GLU A 59 -7.04 -6.36 -4.95
C GLU A 59 -7.89 -7.62 -5.19
N THR A 60 -9.08 -7.42 -5.74
CA THR A 60 -10.09 -8.44 -6.05
C THR A 60 -9.48 -9.66 -6.74
N HIS A 61 -8.69 -9.47 -7.80
CA HIS A 61 -8.10 -10.58 -8.58
C HIS A 61 -7.09 -11.40 -7.78
N THR A 62 -6.49 -10.83 -6.74
CA THR A 62 -5.53 -11.53 -5.88
C THR A 62 -6.25 -12.51 -4.95
N VAL A 63 -7.46 -12.14 -4.50
CA VAL A 63 -8.29 -12.98 -3.62
C VAL A 63 -9.12 -13.98 -4.43
N ASP A 64 -9.76 -13.53 -5.51
CA ASP A 64 -10.55 -14.40 -6.39
C ASP A 64 -9.67 -15.42 -7.12
N GLY A 65 -8.44 -15.01 -7.51
CA GLY A 65 -7.42 -15.87 -8.10
C GLY A 65 -6.48 -16.54 -7.08
N GLY A 66 -6.60 -16.19 -5.80
CA GLY A 66 -5.84 -16.79 -4.70
C GLY A 66 -6.29 -18.23 -4.46
N ARG A 67 -5.37 -19.09 -4.00
CA ARG A 67 -5.68 -20.49 -3.67
C ARG A 67 -5.88 -20.62 -2.16
N PRO A 68 -7.10 -20.86 -1.66
CA PRO A 68 -7.30 -21.14 -0.25
C PRO A 68 -6.78 -22.55 0.09
N VAL A 69 -6.14 -22.68 1.24
CA VAL A 69 -5.54 -23.92 1.76
C VAL A 69 -6.28 -24.32 3.04
N GLY A 70 -6.65 -25.60 3.13
CA GLY A 70 -7.41 -26.18 4.25
C GLY A 70 -6.62 -26.30 5.57
N LYS A 71 -7.33 -26.47 6.69
CA LYS A 71 -6.83 -26.48 8.08
C LYS A 71 -5.80 -27.59 8.41
N ALA A 72 -4.93 -27.27 9.38
CA ALA A 72 -3.80 -28.05 9.90
C ALA A 72 -4.13 -29.45 10.44
N ALA A 73 -3.37 -30.46 9.98
CA ALA A 73 -2.92 -31.66 10.74
C ALA A 73 -1.99 -32.57 9.88
N GLY A 74 -0.82 -32.93 10.41
CA GLY A 74 -0.17 -34.25 10.22
C GLY A 74 0.62 -34.54 8.93
N GLU A 75 1.82 -35.11 9.13
CA GLU A 75 2.88 -35.58 8.20
C GLU A 75 2.46 -36.43 6.96
N ALA A 76 3.23 -36.34 5.85
CA ALA A 76 3.94 -37.44 5.13
C ALA A 76 4.20 -37.16 3.62
N ILE A 77 5.17 -37.90 3.05
CA ILE A 77 6.12 -37.59 1.93
C ILE A 77 5.77 -38.20 0.54
N GLY A 78 6.11 -37.47 -0.55
CA GLY A 78 6.68 -37.95 -1.85
C GLY A 78 5.73 -38.26 -3.04
N PRO A 79 6.21 -38.58 -4.29
CA PRO A 79 7.42 -38.14 -5.03
C PRO A 79 7.21 -37.85 -6.57
N TYR A 80 8.16 -37.14 -7.23
CA TYR A 80 8.39 -36.91 -8.70
C TYR A 80 7.33 -36.10 -9.51
N GLY A 81 7.61 -35.17 -10.43
CA GLY A 81 8.83 -34.60 -11.02
C GLY A 81 8.47 -33.64 -12.19
N SER A 82 9.08 -32.44 -12.16
CA SER A 82 9.40 -31.46 -13.23
C SER A 82 8.35 -30.92 -14.22
N VAL A 83 7.93 -29.65 -14.02
CA VAL A 83 8.04 -28.53 -15.00
C VAL A 83 8.27 -27.21 -14.23
N THR A 84 9.33 -26.47 -14.56
CA THR A 84 9.81 -25.29 -13.82
C THR A 84 8.88 -24.08 -13.95
N ARG A 85 8.08 -23.83 -12.91
CA ARG A 85 7.50 -22.51 -12.61
C ARG A 85 7.98 -22.10 -11.22
N ARG A 86 8.67 -20.96 -11.13
CA ARG A 86 9.33 -20.45 -9.93
C ARG A 86 8.32 -19.82 -8.96
N TYR A 87 7.53 -20.66 -8.27
CA TYR A 87 6.85 -20.31 -7.02
C TYR A 87 7.12 -21.45 -6.04
N ALA A 88 7.94 -21.22 -5.02
CA ALA A 88 8.23 -22.23 -4.01
C ALA A 88 7.36 -22.00 -2.78
N VAL A 89 6.19 -22.64 -2.75
CA VAL A 89 5.58 -23.13 -1.52
C VAL A 89 5.19 -24.57 -1.79
N ASP A 90 6.12 -25.50 -1.50
CA ASP A 90 5.77 -26.91 -1.34
C ASP A 90 5.07 -27.06 0.02
N LEU A 91 3.74 -26.85 0.01
CA LEU A 91 2.83 -27.38 1.02
C LEU A 91 1.85 -28.26 0.25
N THR A 92 1.84 -29.54 0.61
CA THR A 92 1.01 -30.64 0.07
C THR A 92 -0.25 -30.15 -0.63
N THR A 93 -0.27 -30.28 -1.96
CA THR A 93 -1.38 -29.99 -2.84
C THR A 93 -2.59 -30.88 -2.51
N ALA A 94 -3.48 -30.36 -1.67
CA ALA A 94 -4.90 -30.55 -1.91
C ALA A 94 -5.36 -29.33 -2.72
N GLU A 95 -5.38 -29.47 -4.05
CA GLU A 95 -5.94 -28.46 -4.95
C GLU A 95 -7.37 -28.13 -4.49
N GLN A 96 -7.66 -26.85 -4.24
CA GLN A 96 -9.03 -26.43 -4.05
C GLN A 96 -9.74 -26.30 -5.40
N ASN A 97 -10.96 -26.83 -5.43
CA ASN A 97 -11.87 -26.83 -6.57
C ASN A 97 -12.68 -25.52 -6.70
N GLU A 98 -12.54 -24.54 -5.79
CA GLU A 98 -13.33 -23.30 -5.80
C GLU A 98 -12.46 -22.05 -5.55
N PRO A 99 -12.73 -20.93 -6.27
CA PRO A 99 -12.02 -19.67 -6.11
C PRO A 99 -12.29 -18.99 -4.75
N GLY A 100 -11.40 -18.07 -4.36
CA GLY A 100 -11.61 -17.21 -3.19
C GLY A 100 -12.78 -16.24 -3.37
N THR A 101 -13.10 -15.48 -2.33
CA THR A 101 -14.13 -14.44 -2.39
C THR A 101 -13.77 -13.25 -1.52
N THR A 102 -14.04 -12.04 -2.02
CA THR A 102 -13.80 -10.78 -1.30
C THR A 102 -14.78 -10.53 -0.15
N TYR A 103 -15.79 -11.39 0.04
CA TYR A 103 -16.75 -11.29 1.14
C TYR A 103 -16.26 -11.85 2.48
N ARG A 104 -15.02 -12.35 2.57
CA ARG A 104 -14.45 -12.87 3.83
C ARG A 104 -12.96 -12.55 3.94
N PRO A 105 -12.43 -12.42 5.16
CA PRO A 105 -11.00 -12.31 5.38
C PRO A 105 -10.32 -13.68 5.33
N TYR A 106 -9.02 -13.69 5.05
CA TYR A 106 -8.19 -14.90 5.02
C TYR A 106 -6.91 -14.70 5.83
N TRP A 107 -6.44 -15.73 6.52
CA TRP A 107 -5.05 -15.76 6.99
C TRP A 107 -4.11 -15.91 5.80
N VAL A 108 -2.90 -15.33 5.87
CA VAL A 108 -1.99 -15.28 4.71
C VAL A 108 -0.74 -16.10 4.93
N GLY A 109 -0.40 -16.93 3.93
CA GLY A 109 0.94 -17.47 3.70
C GLY A 109 1.63 -18.02 4.95
N ASP A 110 2.80 -17.44 5.25
CA ASP A 110 3.69 -17.85 6.34
C ASP A 110 3.25 -17.40 7.74
N ALA A 111 2.22 -16.57 7.84
CA ALA A 111 1.79 -15.94 9.11
C ALA A 111 0.34 -16.30 9.50
N PRO A 112 -0.08 -17.59 9.44
CA PRO A 112 -1.46 -17.97 9.74
C PRO A 112 -1.79 -17.72 11.21
N GLY A 113 -2.92 -17.06 11.47
CA GLY A 113 -3.32 -16.62 12.82
C GLY A 113 -2.73 -15.27 13.25
N GLU A 114 -1.72 -14.78 12.53
CA GLU A 114 -1.03 -13.53 12.82
C GLU A 114 -1.47 -12.40 11.89
N VAL A 115 -1.41 -12.63 10.57
CA VAL A 115 -1.73 -11.60 9.54
C VAL A 115 -2.85 -12.07 8.62
N ALA A 116 -3.90 -11.26 8.54
CA ALA A 116 -5.03 -11.46 7.64
C ALA A 116 -4.99 -10.50 6.44
N VAL A 117 -5.70 -10.87 5.38
CA VAL A 117 -5.98 -10.02 4.21
C VAL A 117 -7.47 -9.79 4.05
N LEU A 118 -7.83 -8.56 3.67
CA LEU A 118 -9.15 -8.20 3.16
C LEU A 118 -9.06 -7.86 1.67
N GLY A 119 -9.86 -8.54 0.85
CA GLY A 119 -9.95 -8.24 -0.58
C GLY A 119 -10.85 -7.03 -0.84
N ARG A 120 -10.39 -6.12 -1.71
CA ARG A 120 -11.22 -5.03 -2.22
C ARG A 120 -12.46 -5.61 -2.92
N ASN A 121 -13.63 -5.06 -2.63
CA ASN A 121 -14.86 -5.50 -3.30
C ASN A 121 -15.01 -4.82 -4.66
N ASN A 122 -14.97 -5.60 -5.74
CA ASN A 122 -15.04 -5.09 -7.11
C ASN A 122 -16.33 -4.28 -7.40
N ARG A 123 -17.49 -4.77 -6.96
CA ARG A 123 -18.79 -4.12 -7.25
C ARG A 123 -18.85 -2.70 -6.68
N THR A 124 -18.54 -2.55 -5.39
CA THR A 124 -18.53 -1.23 -4.74
C THR A 124 -17.40 -0.34 -5.27
N GLY A 125 -16.23 -0.92 -5.60
CA GLY A 125 -15.13 -0.22 -6.27
C GLY A 125 -15.58 0.41 -7.60
N GLN A 126 -16.09 -0.41 -8.52
CA GLN A 126 -16.54 0.02 -9.85
C GLN A 126 -17.68 1.05 -9.79
N GLN A 127 -18.58 0.92 -8.83
CA GLN A 127 -19.71 1.85 -8.68
C GLN A 127 -19.26 3.30 -8.39
N VAL A 128 -18.05 3.49 -7.87
CA VAL A 128 -17.48 4.82 -7.62
C VAL A 128 -16.40 5.18 -8.64
N TRP A 129 -15.51 4.25 -9.00
CA TRP A 129 -14.34 4.52 -9.85
C TRP A 129 -14.57 4.37 -11.35
N SER A 130 -15.70 3.81 -11.78
CA SER A 130 -15.98 3.68 -13.22
C SER A 130 -16.06 5.06 -13.88
N GLY A 131 -15.22 5.31 -14.88
CA GLY A 131 -15.30 6.53 -15.69
C GLY A 131 -16.56 6.65 -16.54
N THR A 132 -17.34 5.56 -16.69
CA THR A 132 -18.56 5.53 -17.51
C THR A 132 -19.83 5.69 -16.68
N TYR A 133 -19.87 5.11 -15.48
CA TYR A 133 -21.10 5.06 -14.66
C TYR A 133 -20.85 5.31 -13.17
N GLY A 134 -19.63 5.65 -12.78
CA GLY A 134 -19.30 6.02 -11.41
C GLY A 134 -19.92 7.36 -11.04
N TYR A 135 -20.29 7.52 -9.78
CA TYR A 135 -20.92 8.74 -9.28
C TYR A 135 -20.15 10.03 -9.61
N PRO A 136 -18.81 10.10 -9.53
CA PRO A 136 -18.06 11.31 -9.84
C PRO A 136 -18.30 11.89 -11.24
N GLY A 137 -18.75 11.07 -12.20
CA GLY A 137 -19.07 11.50 -13.56
C GLY A 137 -20.46 12.11 -13.74
N ASP A 138 -21.24 12.29 -12.67
CA ASP A 138 -22.57 12.89 -12.75
C ASP A 138 -22.51 14.32 -13.31
N GLU A 139 -23.42 14.63 -14.24
CA GLU A 139 -23.47 15.91 -14.95
C GLU A 139 -23.62 17.14 -14.04
N TRP A 140 -24.10 16.95 -12.80
CA TRP A 140 -24.33 18.01 -11.82
C TRP A 140 -23.17 18.23 -10.86
N TYR A 141 -22.19 17.33 -10.82
CA TYR A 141 -21.00 17.50 -9.98
C TYR A 141 -20.00 18.47 -10.58
N ARG A 142 -19.17 19.04 -9.70
CA ARG A 142 -18.18 20.04 -10.08
C ARG A 142 -17.12 19.46 -11.02
N GLU A 143 -16.88 20.12 -12.15
CA GLU A 143 -15.85 19.75 -13.12
C GLU A 143 -14.46 20.09 -12.58
N PHE A 144 -13.61 19.07 -12.42
CA PHE A 144 -12.27 19.22 -11.86
C PHE A 144 -11.31 19.93 -12.82
N HIS A 145 -11.43 19.65 -14.13
CA HIS A 145 -10.43 20.06 -15.11
C HIS A 145 -10.61 21.51 -15.59
N ARG A 146 -11.82 22.07 -15.48
CA ARG A 146 -12.10 23.45 -15.88
C ARG A 146 -11.81 24.42 -14.73
N LYS A 147 -10.78 25.24 -14.91
CA LYS A 147 -10.34 26.22 -13.93
C LYS A 147 -10.45 27.63 -14.49
N ASP A 148 -10.82 28.57 -13.63
CA ASP A 148 -10.77 29.99 -13.95
C ASP A 148 -9.33 30.44 -14.19
N GLY A 149 -9.10 31.21 -15.25
CA GLY A 149 -7.76 31.58 -15.69
C GLY A 149 -7.02 32.55 -14.76
N VAL A 150 -7.71 33.16 -13.80
CA VAL A 150 -7.13 34.12 -12.85
C VAL A 150 -6.98 33.48 -11.47
N SER A 151 -8.06 32.93 -10.93
CA SER A 151 -8.11 32.39 -9.57
C SER A 151 -7.74 30.91 -9.47
N GLY A 152 -7.79 30.17 -10.58
CA GLY A 152 -7.64 28.70 -10.58
C GLY A 152 -8.84 27.95 -10.00
N MET A 153 -9.90 28.66 -9.59
CA MET A 153 -11.10 28.07 -8.99
C MET A 153 -11.98 27.36 -10.03
N GLN A 154 -12.75 26.38 -9.56
CA GLN A 154 -13.63 25.54 -10.40
C GLN A 154 -15.09 25.97 -10.21
N TYR A 155 -15.68 26.64 -11.20
CA TYR A 155 -17.05 27.21 -11.13
C TYR A 155 -18.08 26.49 -12.01
N TRP A 156 -17.71 25.35 -12.60
CA TRP A 156 -18.50 24.66 -13.61
C TRP A 156 -18.82 23.22 -13.19
N ARG A 157 -19.86 22.65 -13.78
CA ARG A 157 -20.24 21.24 -13.59
C ARG A 157 -19.82 20.38 -14.78
N VAL A 158 -19.77 19.07 -14.58
CA VAL A 158 -19.37 18.08 -15.61
C VAL A 158 -20.23 18.21 -16.87
N GLY A 159 -21.51 18.50 -16.75
CA GLY A 159 -22.38 18.85 -17.88
C GLY A 159 -22.90 17.66 -18.70
N GLY A 160 -22.14 16.57 -18.77
CA GLY A 160 -22.43 15.39 -19.57
C GLY A 160 -21.23 14.92 -20.39
N PRO A 161 -21.33 13.76 -21.06
CA PRO A 161 -20.30 13.26 -21.97
C PRO A 161 -20.15 14.21 -23.17
N GLU A 162 -18.93 14.28 -23.72
CA GLU A 162 -18.62 14.98 -24.99
C GLU A 162 -18.85 16.50 -24.99
N ILE A 163 -19.01 17.13 -23.82
CA ILE A 163 -19.01 18.59 -23.71
C ILE A 163 -17.58 19.09 -23.56
N ASP A 164 -17.17 19.98 -24.47
CA ASP A 164 -15.88 20.65 -24.44
C ASP A 164 -15.68 21.46 -23.15
N LEU A 165 -14.42 21.57 -22.70
CA LEU A 165 -14.09 22.31 -21.48
C LEU A 165 -14.55 23.78 -21.52
N GLY A 166 -14.62 24.41 -22.70
CA GLY A 166 -15.14 25.78 -22.83
C GLY A 166 -16.63 25.93 -22.57
N ASP A 167 -17.40 24.87 -22.82
CA ASP A 167 -18.86 24.88 -22.87
C ASP A 167 -19.51 24.23 -21.65
N LYS A 168 -18.70 23.80 -20.66
CA LYS A 168 -19.21 23.26 -19.39
C LYS A 168 -20.17 24.26 -18.72
N PRO A 169 -21.38 23.86 -18.31
CA PRO A 169 -22.33 24.75 -17.66
C PRO A 169 -21.86 25.15 -16.25
N HIS A 170 -22.45 26.22 -15.70
CA HIS A 170 -22.14 26.66 -14.34
C HIS A 170 -22.55 25.62 -13.30
N TYR A 171 -21.75 25.54 -12.23
CA TYR A 171 -22.02 24.65 -11.11
C TYR A 171 -23.24 25.12 -10.32
N GLU A 172 -24.12 24.18 -9.97
CA GLU A 172 -25.37 24.42 -9.24
C GLU A 172 -25.36 23.65 -7.91
N PRO A 173 -24.85 24.24 -6.80
CA PRO A 173 -24.59 23.52 -5.56
C PRO A 173 -25.81 22.81 -4.96
N LYS A 174 -27.01 23.37 -5.14
CA LYS A 174 -28.25 22.78 -4.61
C LYS A 174 -28.58 21.45 -5.30
N ILE A 175 -28.46 21.40 -6.63
CA ILE A 175 -28.75 20.19 -7.41
C ILE A 175 -27.66 19.13 -7.15
N ALA A 176 -26.40 19.54 -7.09
CA ALA A 176 -25.30 18.65 -6.72
C ALA A 176 -25.50 18.01 -5.33
N ALA A 177 -25.98 18.78 -4.35
CA ALA A 177 -26.32 18.26 -3.02
C ALA A 177 -27.48 17.24 -3.08
N GLU A 178 -28.49 17.46 -3.92
CA GLU A 178 -29.58 16.50 -4.14
C GLU A 178 -29.06 15.19 -4.76
N ARG A 179 -28.23 15.28 -5.81
CA ARG A 179 -27.59 14.10 -6.45
C ARG A 179 -26.74 13.32 -5.47
N THR A 180 -25.98 14.01 -4.63
CA THR A 180 -25.18 13.42 -3.54
C THR A 180 -26.02 12.57 -2.60
N ARG A 181 -27.21 13.05 -2.22
CA ARG A 181 -28.14 12.27 -1.39
C ARG A 181 -28.65 11.03 -2.11
N VAL A 182 -29.00 11.14 -3.39
CA VAL A 182 -29.46 10.00 -4.21
C VAL A 182 -28.35 8.94 -4.34
N HIS A 183 -27.12 9.35 -4.65
CA HIS A 183 -26.00 8.43 -4.79
C HIS A 183 -25.58 7.78 -3.47
N ALA A 184 -25.69 8.50 -2.35
CA ALA A 184 -25.44 7.94 -1.03
C ALA A 184 -26.48 6.86 -0.68
N GLU A 185 -27.76 7.11 -0.96
CA GLU A 185 -28.83 6.12 -0.75
C GLU A 185 -28.63 4.89 -1.66
N HIS A 186 -28.36 5.11 -2.94
CA HIS A 186 -28.09 4.02 -3.89
C HIS A 186 -26.91 3.15 -3.44
N TYR A 187 -25.79 3.77 -3.07
CA TYR A 187 -24.60 3.02 -2.66
C TYR A 187 -24.83 2.21 -1.38
N ALA A 188 -25.51 2.80 -0.39
CA ALA A 188 -25.86 2.07 0.82
C ALA A 188 -26.81 0.89 0.52
N GLY A 189 -27.80 1.08 -0.36
CA GLY A 189 -28.67 0.01 -0.84
C GLY A 189 -27.90 -1.10 -1.56
N LEU A 190 -26.92 -0.75 -2.38
CA LEU A 190 -26.02 -1.73 -3.02
C LEU A 190 -25.25 -2.55 -1.97
N VAL A 191 -24.68 -1.91 -0.94
CA VAL A 191 -23.96 -2.63 0.13
C VAL A 191 -24.89 -3.60 0.87
N GLU A 192 -26.11 -3.16 1.21
CA GLU A 192 -27.13 -4.02 1.83
C GLU A 192 -27.49 -5.20 0.93
N GLU A 193 -27.75 -4.95 -0.35
CA GLU A 193 -28.09 -6.00 -1.32
C GLU A 193 -26.98 -7.05 -1.42
N LEU A 194 -25.71 -6.62 -1.54
CA LEU A 194 -24.58 -7.53 -1.67
C LEU A 194 -24.41 -8.41 -0.43
N LEU A 195 -24.48 -7.82 0.78
CA LEU A 195 -24.33 -8.57 2.03
C LEU A 195 -25.50 -9.50 2.33
N THR A 196 -26.74 -9.04 2.09
CA THR A 196 -27.93 -9.88 2.29
C THR A 196 -28.03 -11.00 1.27
N THR A 197 -27.64 -10.76 0.02
CA THR A 197 -27.55 -11.79 -1.02
C THR A 197 -26.50 -12.82 -0.65
N HIS A 198 -25.29 -12.38 -0.26
CA HIS A 198 -24.24 -13.27 0.21
C HIS A 198 -24.71 -14.16 1.37
N ALA A 199 -25.33 -13.56 2.40
CA ALA A 199 -25.85 -14.29 3.54
C ALA A 199 -26.96 -15.29 3.17
N ARG A 200 -27.83 -14.95 2.22
CA ARG A 200 -28.87 -15.85 1.71
C ARG A 200 -28.28 -17.03 0.94
N GLU A 201 -27.24 -16.81 0.15
CA GLU A 201 -26.62 -17.83 -0.71
C GLU A 201 -25.68 -18.76 0.05
N THR A 202 -24.92 -18.24 1.02
CA THR A 202 -23.90 -19.01 1.76
C THR A 202 -24.34 -19.43 3.17
N GLY A 203 -25.39 -18.80 3.71
CA GLY A 203 -25.78 -18.93 5.11
C GLY A 203 -24.81 -18.26 6.09
N GLN A 204 -23.85 -17.46 5.61
CA GLN A 204 -22.81 -16.81 6.42
C GLN A 204 -22.83 -15.29 6.21
N SER A 205 -22.57 -14.53 7.27
CA SER A 205 -22.36 -13.09 7.16
C SER A 205 -21.08 -12.80 6.36
N GLY A 206 -21.12 -11.77 5.51
CA GLY A 206 -19.97 -11.30 4.74
C GLY A 206 -19.38 -10.01 5.29
N VAL A 207 -18.19 -9.66 4.80
CA VAL A 207 -17.55 -8.34 4.97
C VAL A 207 -17.31 -7.71 3.59
N ILE A 208 -17.48 -6.39 3.48
CA ILE A 208 -17.12 -5.64 2.27
C ILE A 208 -16.02 -4.64 2.65
N ALA A 209 -14.88 -4.71 1.97
CA ALA A 209 -13.84 -3.69 2.02
C ALA A 209 -13.89 -2.83 0.74
N SER A 210 -14.28 -1.57 0.89
CA SER A 210 -14.36 -0.61 -0.22
C SER A 210 -13.24 0.43 -0.07
N ASN A 211 -12.17 0.22 -0.84
CA ASN A 211 -10.91 0.96 -0.70
C ASN A 211 -10.78 1.98 -1.84
N TYR A 212 -10.43 3.21 -1.50
CA TYR A 212 -10.30 4.34 -2.43
C TYR A 212 -9.18 5.29 -1.97
N ASP A 213 -8.55 5.98 -2.91
CA ASP A 213 -7.66 7.10 -2.59
C ASP A 213 -8.44 8.22 -1.88
N THR A 214 -7.83 8.79 -0.85
CA THR A 214 -8.54 9.76 0.02
C THR A 214 -8.88 11.02 -0.75
N GLU A 215 -7.98 11.48 -1.63
CA GLU A 215 -8.13 12.66 -2.48
C GLU A 215 -9.28 12.52 -3.48
N LEU A 216 -9.81 11.31 -3.70
CA LEU A 216 -11.05 11.16 -4.47
C LEU A 216 -12.15 12.02 -3.84
N PHE A 217 -12.26 12.02 -2.51
CA PHE A 217 -13.34 12.69 -1.80
C PHE A 217 -12.96 14.12 -1.44
N GLY A 218 -13.57 15.08 -2.13
CA GLY A 218 -13.43 16.53 -1.89
C GLY A 218 -12.44 17.22 -2.82
N HIS A 219 -11.47 16.50 -3.39
CA HIS A 219 -10.54 17.04 -4.37
C HIS A 219 -10.96 16.68 -5.80
N TRP A 220 -10.79 15.42 -6.22
CA TRP A 220 -11.19 14.96 -7.57
C TRP A 220 -12.70 14.98 -7.75
N TRP A 221 -13.43 14.41 -6.78
CA TRP A 221 -14.87 14.46 -6.68
C TRP A 221 -15.26 15.37 -5.51
N PHE A 222 -15.64 16.61 -5.83
CA PHE A 222 -15.85 17.66 -4.83
C PHE A 222 -16.90 17.30 -3.77
N GLU A 223 -17.99 16.67 -4.19
CA GLU A 223 -19.13 16.30 -3.35
C GLU A 223 -18.88 14.98 -2.59
N GLY A 224 -17.75 14.31 -2.86
CA GLY A 224 -17.44 12.99 -2.33
C GLY A 224 -17.40 12.91 -0.80
N VAL A 225 -17.04 14.00 -0.11
CA VAL A 225 -17.07 14.05 1.37
C VAL A 225 -18.49 14.00 1.90
N ASP A 226 -19.41 14.78 1.31
CA ASP A 226 -20.82 14.77 1.71
C ASP A 226 -21.51 13.47 1.31
N TRP A 227 -21.11 12.87 0.18
CA TRP A 227 -21.53 11.53 -0.20
C TRP A 227 -21.12 10.49 0.84
N LEU A 228 -19.85 10.46 1.24
CA LEU A 228 -19.32 9.49 2.22
C LEU A 228 -20.06 9.62 3.56
N LYS A 229 -20.29 10.86 4.01
CA LYS A 229 -21.11 11.16 5.19
C LYS A 229 -22.55 10.64 5.05
N GLY A 230 -23.16 10.79 3.87
CA GLY A 230 -24.49 10.26 3.57
C GLY A 230 -24.53 8.73 3.66
N VAL A 231 -23.57 8.05 3.01
CA VAL A 231 -23.44 6.59 3.03
C VAL A 231 -23.30 6.07 4.46
N LEU A 232 -22.36 6.61 5.23
CA LEU A 232 -22.11 6.16 6.60
C LEU A 232 -23.34 6.37 7.50
N ARG A 233 -24.06 7.50 7.37
CA ARG A 233 -25.30 7.74 8.12
C ARG A 233 -26.42 6.77 7.74
N ARG A 234 -26.51 6.41 6.46
CA ARG A 234 -27.53 5.48 5.95
C ARG A 234 -27.24 4.04 6.37
N LEU A 235 -25.98 3.61 6.31
CA LEU A 235 -25.55 2.28 6.76
C LEU A 235 -25.60 2.13 8.29
N ALA A 236 -25.29 3.18 9.06
CA ALA A 236 -25.40 3.15 10.52
C ALA A 236 -26.83 2.97 11.04
N ARG A 237 -27.85 3.08 10.18
CA ARG A 237 -29.27 2.82 10.48
C ARG A 237 -29.77 1.51 9.87
N SER A 238 -28.90 0.76 9.21
CA SER A 238 -29.24 -0.52 8.61
C SER A 238 -29.35 -1.58 9.68
N ASP A 239 -30.40 -2.39 9.62
CA ASP A 239 -30.50 -3.62 10.43
C ASP A 239 -29.71 -4.79 9.82
N ALA A 240 -29.23 -4.64 8.58
CA ALA A 240 -28.53 -5.68 7.82
C ALA A 240 -27.01 -5.49 7.78
N VAL A 241 -26.51 -4.29 8.08
CA VAL A 241 -25.10 -3.92 7.90
C VAL A 241 -24.54 -3.29 9.16
N GLU A 242 -23.43 -3.83 9.66
CA GLU A 242 -22.63 -3.24 10.72
C GLU A 242 -21.41 -2.54 10.12
N LEU A 243 -21.17 -1.28 10.53
CA LEU A 243 -19.94 -0.56 10.21
C LEU A 243 -18.87 -0.90 11.26
N THR A 244 -17.73 -1.42 10.81
CA THR A 244 -16.62 -1.80 11.68
C THR A 244 -15.27 -1.35 11.12
N THR A 245 -14.19 -1.64 11.84
CA THR A 245 -12.82 -1.36 11.41
C THR A 245 -12.12 -2.63 10.95
N ALA A 246 -11.13 -2.50 10.08
CA ALA A 246 -10.36 -3.64 9.57
C ALA A 246 -9.72 -4.48 10.68
N SER A 247 -9.22 -3.88 11.77
CA SER A 247 -8.69 -4.65 12.89
C SER A 247 -9.79 -5.32 13.71
N ALA A 248 -10.92 -4.65 13.93
CA ALA A 248 -12.01 -5.19 14.74
C ALA A 248 -12.69 -6.39 14.06
N ILE A 249 -12.83 -6.39 12.73
CA ILE A 249 -13.42 -7.55 12.02
C ILE A 249 -12.55 -8.80 12.16
N ILE A 250 -11.23 -8.67 12.12
CA ILE A 250 -10.31 -9.80 12.31
C ILE A 250 -10.29 -10.28 13.77
N GLU A 251 -10.48 -9.38 14.74
CA GLU A 251 -10.52 -9.74 16.16
C GLU A 251 -11.83 -10.43 16.56
N THR A 252 -12.96 -9.94 16.06
CA THR A 252 -14.30 -10.44 16.41
C THR A 252 -14.72 -11.64 15.56
N HIS A 253 -14.28 -11.69 14.31
CA HIS A 253 -14.60 -12.73 13.34
C HIS A 253 -13.30 -13.22 12.67
N PRO A 254 -12.42 -13.91 13.42
CA PRO A 254 -11.13 -14.34 12.91
C PRO A 254 -11.30 -15.26 11.68
N PRO A 255 -10.46 -15.09 10.63
CA PRO A 255 -10.47 -15.97 9.48
C PRO A 255 -10.39 -17.44 9.89
N VAL A 256 -11.10 -18.30 9.15
CA VAL A 256 -11.07 -19.76 9.35
C VAL A 256 -10.30 -20.50 8.27
N GLN A 257 -9.85 -19.77 7.23
CA GLN A 257 -9.13 -20.29 6.07
C GLN A 257 -7.80 -19.53 5.91
N VAL A 258 -6.80 -20.25 5.40
CA VAL A 258 -5.52 -19.69 4.97
C VAL A 258 -5.57 -19.54 3.46
N MET A 259 -4.97 -18.47 2.91
CA MET A 259 -4.87 -18.23 1.49
C MET A 259 -3.41 -17.99 1.11
N ILE A 260 -2.98 -18.66 0.05
CA ILE A 260 -1.74 -18.33 -0.64
C ILE A 260 -2.10 -17.30 -1.71
N LEU A 261 -1.72 -16.06 -1.45
CA LEU A 261 -1.90 -14.96 -2.40
C LEU A 261 -0.81 -15.05 -3.49
N PRO A 262 -1.16 -14.89 -4.77
CA PRO A 262 -0.16 -14.68 -5.82
C PRO A 262 0.50 -13.31 -5.67
N GLU A 263 1.67 -13.15 -6.28
CA GLU A 263 2.30 -11.85 -6.43
C GLU A 263 1.38 -10.90 -7.23
N SER A 264 1.17 -9.70 -6.71
CA SER A 264 0.18 -8.77 -7.28
C SER A 264 0.40 -7.33 -6.87
N SER A 265 -0.34 -6.43 -7.52
CA SER A 265 -0.60 -5.06 -7.06
C SER A 265 -2.00 -4.64 -7.52
N TRP A 266 -2.48 -3.46 -7.11
CA TRP A 266 -3.67 -2.84 -7.69
C TRP A 266 -3.39 -1.96 -8.92
N GLY A 267 -2.15 -1.98 -9.42
CA GLY A 267 -1.70 -1.24 -10.61
C GLY A 267 -2.13 -1.89 -11.93
N SER A 268 -1.58 -1.37 -13.04
CA SER A 268 -1.97 -1.81 -14.38
C SER A 268 -1.72 -3.31 -14.59
N GLY A 269 -2.76 -4.03 -15.03
CA GLY A 269 -2.72 -5.47 -15.24
C GLY A 269 -2.61 -6.31 -13.96
N GLY A 270 -2.73 -5.71 -12.78
CA GLY A 270 -2.68 -6.42 -11.49
C GLY A 270 -1.30 -6.92 -11.07
N GLY A 271 -0.24 -6.53 -11.79
CA GLY A 271 1.16 -6.88 -11.55
C GLY A 271 2.04 -5.64 -11.33
N HIS A 272 3.33 -5.70 -11.63
CA HIS A 272 4.27 -4.61 -11.29
C HIS A 272 4.60 -3.64 -12.43
N PHE A 273 3.93 -3.76 -13.58
CA PHE A 273 4.26 -2.99 -14.79
C PHE A 273 4.26 -1.47 -14.57
N THR A 274 3.36 -0.94 -13.73
CA THR A 274 3.31 0.50 -13.43
C THR A 274 4.60 1.04 -12.81
N TRP A 275 5.39 0.20 -12.11
CA TRP A 275 6.64 0.62 -11.46
C TRP A 275 7.88 0.00 -12.10
N LEU A 276 7.75 -1.15 -12.77
CA LEU A 276 8.83 -1.85 -13.45
C LEU A 276 8.50 -2.02 -14.94
N ASN A 277 9.02 -1.11 -15.75
CA ASN A 277 8.91 -1.12 -17.21
C ASN A 277 10.14 -0.45 -17.85
N VAL A 278 10.14 -0.28 -19.18
CA VAL A 278 11.28 0.27 -19.93
C VAL A 278 11.66 1.70 -19.52
N ASP A 279 10.70 2.52 -19.09
CA ASP A 279 10.91 3.90 -18.68
C ASP A 279 11.47 4.04 -17.25
N THR A 280 11.25 3.03 -16.41
CA THR A 280 11.60 3.07 -14.98
C THR A 280 12.67 2.06 -14.57
N GLN A 281 12.99 1.07 -15.42
CA GLN A 281 13.95 0.01 -15.11
C GLN A 281 15.34 0.53 -14.68
N TRP A 282 15.72 1.74 -15.12
CA TRP A 282 17.00 2.37 -14.77
C TRP A 282 17.10 2.79 -13.31
N MET A 283 15.96 3.01 -12.63
CA MET A 283 15.92 3.42 -11.22
C MET A 283 16.29 2.27 -10.27
N TRP A 284 15.85 1.04 -10.59
CA TRP A 284 15.98 -0.10 -9.68
C TRP A 284 17.42 -0.50 -9.34
N PRO A 285 18.39 -0.55 -10.29
CA PRO A 285 19.78 -0.78 -9.94
C PRO A 285 20.36 0.27 -8.99
N GLN A 286 19.89 1.53 -9.08
CA GLN A 286 20.34 2.60 -8.18
C GLN A 286 19.77 2.42 -6.76
N ILE A 287 18.49 2.03 -6.66
CA ILE A 287 17.85 1.70 -5.39
C ILE A 287 18.59 0.54 -4.72
N HIS A 288 18.78 -0.58 -5.43
CA HIS A 288 19.46 -1.75 -4.86
C HIS A 288 20.91 -1.46 -4.45
N ALA A 289 21.65 -0.66 -5.23
CA ALA A 289 23.00 -0.24 -4.85
C ALA A 289 23.00 0.63 -3.59
N ALA A 290 22.02 1.53 -3.43
CA ALA A 290 21.87 2.34 -2.24
C ALA A 290 21.46 1.52 -1.01
N GLU A 291 20.58 0.53 -1.17
CA GLU A 291 20.19 -0.43 -0.13
C GLU A 291 21.39 -1.20 0.42
N LEU A 292 22.14 -1.89 -0.46
CA LEU A 292 23.34 -2.65 -0.09
C LEU A 292 24.40 -1.76 0.58
N ARG A 293 24.53 -0.53 0.10
CA ARG A 293 25.45 0.45 0.70
C ARG A 293 25.01 0.85 2.11
N MET A 294 23.72 1.02 2.33
CA MET A 294 23.18 1.33 3.66
C MET A 294 23.37 0.16 4.62
N GLU A 295 23.12 -1.08 4.18
CA GLU A 295 23.36 -2.29 4.96
C GLU A 295 24.84 -2.39 5.39
N SER A 296 25.75 -2.10 4.45
CA SER A 296 27.19 -2.08 4.72
C SER A 296 27.58 -1.02 5.75
N LEU A 297 26.98 0.17 5.70
CA LEU A 297 27.21 1.23 6.69
C LEU A 297 26.68 0.85 8.08
N VAL A 298 25.51 0.20 8.15
CA VAL A 298 24.96 -0.31 9.40
C VAL A 298 25.89 -1.38 9.99
N ALA A 299 26.38 -2.32 9.18
CA ALA A 299 27.29 -3.36 9.61
C ALA A 299 28.64 -2.82 10.10
N ALA A 300 29.17 -1.79 9.44
CA ALA A 300 30.42 -1.14 9.83
C ALA A 300 30.28 -0.28 11.10
N SER A 301 29.08 0.22 11.39
CA SER A 301 28.81 1.14 12.49
C SER A 301 27.56 0.75 13.28
N PRO A 302 27.49 -0.42 13.93
CA PRO A 302 26.27 -0.93 14.57
C PRO A 302 25.86 -0.11 15.81
N ASN A 303 26.83 0.48 16.50
CA ASN A 303 26.66 1.23 17.74
C ASN A 303 27.07 2.70 17.58
N ALA A 304 26.86 3.29 16.40
CA ALA A 304 27.18 4.69 16.17
C ALA A 304 26.43 5.59 17.16
N SER A 305 27.09 6.66 17.58
CA SER A 305 26.54 7.72 18.43
C SER A 305 27.00 9.10 17.93
N GLY A 306 26.47 10.17 18.52
CA GLY A 306 26.82 11.54 18.16
C GLY A 306 26.59 11.85 16.67
N ASP A 307 27.55 12.53 16.06
CA ASP A 307 27.45 13.00 14.68
C ASP A 307 27.36 11.86 13.67
N THR A 308 28.09 10.76 13.87
CA THR A 308 28.02 9.59 12.99
C THR A 308 26.62 9.01 12.94
N ALA A 309 25.95 8.88 14.10
CA ALA A 309 24.57 8.44 14.16
C ALA A 309 23.61 9.43 13.47
N THR A 310 23.87 10.74 13.62
CA THR A 310 23.06 11.79 12.98
C THR A 310 23.17 11.72 11.45
N VAL A 311 24.38 11.57 10.91
CA VAL A 311 24.62 11.39 9.47
C VAL A 311 23.95 10.12 8.96
N LEU A 312 24.13 8.99 9.65
CA LEU A 312 23.53 7.72 9.25
C LEU A 312 21.99 7.76 9.28
N ASN A 313 21.40 8.45 10.27
CA ASN A 313 19.96 8.66 10.31
C ASN A 313 19.46 9.55 9.16
N GLN A 314 20.21 10.59 8.78
CA GLN A 314 19.86 11.38 7.60
C GLN A 314 20.04 10.57 6.31
N ALA A 315 21.08 9.74 6.19
CA ALA A 315 21.26 8.84 5.05
C ALA A 315 20.08 7.86 4.92
N ALA A 316 19.61 7.31 6.04
CA ALA A 316 18.43 6.47 6.08
C ALA A 316 17.16 7.20 5.60
N ARG A 317 17.02 8.50 5.88
CA ARG A 317 15.90 9.30 5.35
C ARG A 317 16.00 9.46 3.85
N GLU A 318 17.17 9.82 3.32
CA GLU A 318 17.37 9.95 1.88
C GLU A 318 17.11 8.62 1.15
N LEU A 319 17.50 7.49 1.74
CA LEU A 319 17.20 6.17 1.18
C LEU A 319 15.69 5.90 1.15
N LEU A 320 14.94 6.20 2.22
CA LEU A 320 13.48 6.03 2.21
C LEU A 320 12.80 6.94 1.19
N LEU A 321 13.28 8.19 1.05
CA LEU A 321 12.75 9.13 0.07
C LEU A 321 13.06 8.67 -1.35
N LEU A 322 14.26 8.13 -1.60
CA LEU A 322 14.65 7.50 -2.87
C LEU A 322 13.74 6.31 -3.22
N GLN A 323 13.31 5.52 -2.23
CA GLN A 323 12.48 4.33 -2.39
C GLN A 323 10.98 4.59 -2.60
N SER A 324 10.54 5.86 -2.70
CA SER A 324 9.12 6.17 -2.92
C SER A 324 8.62 5.58 -4.25
N SER A 325 7.51 4.83 -4.20
CA SER A 325 6.88 4.26 -5.40
C SER A 325 6.30 5.34 -6.33
N ASP A 326 6.09 6.56 -5.82
CA ASP A 326 5.63 7.72 -6.59
C ASP A 326 6.56 8.07 -7.76
N TRP A 327 7.88 7.90 -7.61
CA TRP A 327 8.82 8.29 -8.66
C TRP A 327 8.61 7.48 -9.95
N PRO A 328 8.68 6.13 -9.92
CA PRO A 328 8.37 5.35 -11.11
C PRO A 328 6.90 5.45 -11.54
N PHE A 329 5.95 5.69 -10.62
CA PHE A 329 4.55 5.92 -10.97
C PHE A 329 4.35 7.19 -11.82
N LEU A 330 4.89 8.33 -11.39
CA LEU A 330 4.79 9.62 -12.09
C LEU A 330 5.50 9.60 -13.45
N VAL A 331 6.59 8.84 -13.56
CA VAL A 331 7.28 8.60 -14.85
C VAL A 331 6.38 7.80 -15.80
N THR A 332 5.79 6.70 -15.31
CA THR A 332 4.97 5.81 -16.14
C THR A 332 3.65 6.45 -16.58
N THR A 333 3.01 7.22 -15.70
CA THR A 333 1.75 7.90 -16.01
C THR A 333 1.93 9.20 -16.82
N GLY A 334 3.16 9.69 -16.96
CA GLY A 334 3.47 10.94 -17.65
C GLY A 334 2.94 12.19 -16.94
N GLN A 335 2.45 12.08 -15.71
CA GLN A 335 1.87 13.21 -14.96
C GLN A 335 2.94 14.25 -14.61
N ALA A 336 4.16 13.80 -14.28
CA ALA A 336 5.27 14.68 -13.87
C ALA A 336 6.64 13.99 -14.07
N LYS A 337 6.91 13.45 -15.27
CA LYS A 337 8.08 12.61 -15.56
C LYS A 337 9.42 13.29 -15.21
N GLU A 338 9.62 14.52 -15.66
CA GLU A 338 10.85 15.28 -15.44
C GLU A 338 11.06 15.56 -13.94
N TYR A 339 9.99 16.00 -13.26
CA TYR A 339 10.01 16.25 -11.82
C TYR A 339 10.37 14.99 -11.03
N ALA A 340 9.71 13.87 -11.32
CA ALA A 340 9.96 12.60 -10.63
C ALA A 340 11.38 12.09 -10.85
N SER A 341 11.88 12.17 -12.09
CA SER A 341 13.24 11.77 -12.44
C SER A 341 14.28 12.63 -11.73
N GLN A 342 14.06 13.96 -11.68
CA GLN A 342 14.94 14.88 -10.97
C GLN A 342 14.95 14.62 -9.46
N ARG A 343 13.77 14.46 -8.84
CA ARG A 343 13.65 14.17 -7.40
C ARG A 343 14.35 12.87 -7.00
N PHE A 344 14.20 11.83 -7.82
CA PHE A 344 14.88 10.56 -7.63
C PHE A 344 16.41 10.74 -7.62
N ILE A 345 16.96 11.43 -8.62
CA ILE A 345 18.40 11.69 -8.74
C ILE A 345 18.90 12.52 -7.56
N GLU A 346 18.17 13.56 -7.17
CA GLU A 346 18.55 14.43 -6.04
C GLU A 346 18.66 13.64 -4.72
N HIS A 347 17.70 12.75 -4.41
CA HIS A 347 17.78 11.91 -3.21
C HIS A 347 18.94 10.91 -3.28
N LEU A 348 19.21 10.35 -4.45
CA LEU A 348 20.37 9.47 -4.66
C LEU A 348 21.69 10.19 -4.44
N GLU A 349 21.85 11.41 -4.96
CA GLU A 349 23.04 12.23 -4.77
C GLU A 349 23.26 12.57 -3.29
N ARG A 350 22.21 13.00 -2.59
CA ARG A 350 22.24 13.32 -1.16
C ARG A 350 22.57 12.10 -0.31
N PHE A 351 21.94 10.96 -0.60
CA PHE A 351 22.27 9.68 0.02
C PHE A 351 23.76 9.37 -0.15
N ASN A 352 24.29 9.47 -1.37
CA ASN A 352 25.69 9.18 -1.64
C ASN A 352 26.65 10.13 -0.92
N GLN A 353 26.32 11.42 -0.82
CA GLN A 353 27.09 12.39 -0.03
C GLN A 353 27.14 12.00 1.45
N LEU A 354 25.99 11.66 2.05
CA LEU A 354 25.89 11.23 3.46
C LEU A 354 26.58 9.89 3.71
N ALA A 355 26.44 8.95 2.79
CA ALA A 355 27.11 7.66 2.85
C ALA A 355 28.64 7.81 2.72
N ASN A 356 29.12 8.76 1.91
CA ASN A 356 30.55 9.12 1.85
C ASN A 356 31.01 9.80 3.15
N MET A 357 30.19 10.69 3.75
CA MET A 357 30.47 11.28 5.06
C MET A 357 30.62 10.20 6.12
N ALA A 358 29.66 9.29 6.24
CA ALA A 358 29.68 8.22 7.23
C ALA A 358 30.84 7.24 7.02
N GLY A 359 31.14 6.89 5.77
CA GLY A 359 32.19 5.93 5.43
C GLY A 359 33.62 6.43 5.60
N ARG A 360 33.85 7.74 5.76
CA ARG A 360 35.19 8.32 5.93
C ARG A 360 35.86 7.93 7.25
N GLY A 361 35.09 7.63 8.30
CA GLY A 361 35.63 7.31 9.63
C GLY A 361 36.45 8.44 10.27
N ALA A 362 36.28 9.68 9.80
CA ALA A 362 36.95 10.88 10.28
C ALA A 362 35.96 11.83 10.94
N GLU A 363 36.45 12.77 11.75
CA GLU A 363 35.62 13.86 12.30
C GLU A 363 34.99 14.68 11.17
N LEU A 364 33.75 15.14 11.39
CA LEU A 364 33.05 15.99 10.42
C LEU A 364 33.73 17.35 10.33
N THR A 365 33.92 17.82 9.11
CA THR A 365 34.38 19.19 8.87
C THR A 365 33.26 20.20 9.12
N GLU A 366 33.60 21.49 9.23
CA GLU A 366 32.60 22.56 9.31
C GLU A 366 31.66 22.56 8.08
N GLU A 367 32.20 22.23 6.90
CA GLU A 367 31.41 22.06 5.67
C GLU A 367 30.46 20.86 5.76
N ASP A 368 30.91 19.73 6.31
CA ASP A 368 30.05 18.56 6.51
C ASP A 368 28.90 18.88 7.47
N HIS A 369 29.16 19.63 8.55
CA HIS A 369 28.13 20.08 9.48
C HIS A 369 27.12 21.02 8.82
N ALA A 370 27.59 21.98 8.02
CA ALA A 370 26.73 22.91 7.29
C ALA A 370 25.84 22.17 6.27
N LEU A 371 26.42 21.22 5.53
CA LEU A 371 25.68 20.36 4.61
C LEU A 371 24.64 19.53 5.35
N LEU A 372 25.04 18.80 6.39
CA LEU A 372 24.14 17.97 7.21
C LEU A 372 22.97 18.78 7.76
N ALA A 373 23.21 19.96 8.31
CA ALA A 373 22.17 20.84 8.82
C ALA A 373 21.18 21.27 7.70
N GLY A 374 21.68 21.62 6.52
CA GLY A 374 20.84 21.96 5.37
C GLY A 374 19.99 20.78 4.87
N LEU A 375 20.56 19.57 4.84
CA LEU A 375 19.83 18.35 4.49
C LEU A 375 18.76 18.01 5.53
N MET A 376 19.09 18.12 6.82
CA MET A 376 18.16 17.83 7.93
C MET A 376 17.00 18.82 8.01
N GLU A 377 17.18 20.07 7.56
CA GLU A 377 16.07 21.02 7.48
C GLU A 377 15.17 20.73 6.27
N ARG A 378 15.78 20.46 5.12
CA ARG A 378 15.05 20.25 3.86
C ARG A 378 14.31 18.91 3.82
N ASP A 379 14.99 17.83 4.18
CA ASP A 379 14.55 16.44 4.05
C ASP A 379 14.32 15.88 5.46
N ASN A 380 13.32 16.43 6.16
CA ASN A 380 13.09 16.26 7.60
C ASN A 380 11.98 15.30 8.09
N PRO A 381 11.42 14.35 7.30
CA PRO A 381 10.46 13.39 7.83
C PRO A 381 11.14 12.38 8.78
N PHE A 382 10.34 11.67 9.57
CA PHE A 382 10.81 10.62 10.48
C PHE A 382 11.89 11.10 11.47
N PRO A 383 11.56 12.03 12.36
CA PRO A 383 12.49 12.54 13.38
C PRO A 383 13.06 11.46 14.33
N ALA A 384 12.39 10.32 14.46
CA ALA A 384 12.83 9.16 15.26
C ALA A 384 13.33 7.99 14.41
N ILE A 385 13.72 8.23 13.15
CA ILE A 385 14.30 7.18 12.31
C ILE A 385 15.55 6.59 12.98
N ASP A 386 15.69 5.28 12.92
CA ASP A 386 16.87 4.56 13.38
C ASP A 386 17.50 3.84 12.18
N TYR A 387 18.70 4.30 11.78
CA TYR A 387 19.45 3.74 10.67
C TYR A 387 19.71 2.23 10.84
N ARG A 388 19.77 1.71 12.07
CA ARG A 388 20.04 0.29 12.35
C ARG A 388 18.93 -0.63 11.85
N VAL A 389 17.75 -0.09 11.59
CA VAL A 389 16.62 -0.82 11.01
C VAL A 389 16.92 -1.29 9.58
N PHE A 390 17.85 -0.63 8.89
CA PHE A 390 18.29 -0.90 7.53
C PHE A 390 19.46 -1.91 7.46
N ALA A 391 19.72 -2.64 8.54
CA ALA A 391 20.63 -3.78 8.48
C ALA A 391 20.11 -4.87 7.52
N GLU A 392 21.02 -5.68 6.99
CA GLU A 392 20.69 -6.80 6.10
C GLU A 392 19.66 -7.73 6.76
N ARG A 393 18.57 -7.98 6.04
CA ARG A 393 17.48 -8.88 6.45
C ARG A 393 17.10 -9.87 5.36
N GLN A 394 17.91 -10.00 4.32
CA GLN A 394 17.64 -11.00 3.29
C GLN A 394 17.61 -12.38 3.96
N GLY A 395 16.45 -13.03 3.89
CA GLY A 395 16.24 -14.35 4.51
C GLY A 395 15.58 -14.36 5.89
N SER A 396 15.37 -13.23 6.57
CA SER A 396 14.74 -13.21 7.90
C SER A 396 13.79 -12.03 8.13
N ALA A 397 12.59 -12.34 8.62
CA ALA A 397 11.63 -11.34 9.09
C ALA A 397 11.77 -11.02 10.59
N ALA A 398 12.57 -11.82 11.32
CA ALA A 398 12.76 -11.66 12.76
C ALA A 398 13.53 -10.37 13.07
N GLU A 399 13.21 -9.75 14.21
CA GLU A 399 13.99 -8.61 14.67
C GLU A 399 15.37 -9.12 15.09
N MET A 400 16.44 -8.59 14.48
CA MET A 400 17.75 -8.70 15.12
C MET A 400 17.64 -7.99 16.46
N SER A 401 17.93 -8.70 17.54
CA SER A 401 18.03 -8.14 18.88
C SER A 401 19.12 -7.07 18.86
N ILE A 402 18.74 -5.82 18.63
CA ILE A 402 19.60 -4.68 18.93
C ILE A 402 19.56 -4.61 20.45
N THR A 403 20.51 -5.31 21.08
CA THR A 403 20.80 -5.16 22.50
C THR A 403 21.06 -3.69 22.76
N THR A 404 20.05 -3.00 23.28
CA THR A 404 20.25 -1.77 24.04
C THR A 404 20.97 -2.17 25.32
N SER A 405 22.30 -2.10 25.29
CA SER A 405 23.14 -2.05 26.48
C SER A 405 23.22 -0.62 27.00
#